data_AF-I9C6X4-F1
#
_entry.id   AF-I9C6X4-F1
#
_cell.length_a   1.000
_cell.length_b   1.000
_cell.length_c   1.000
_cell.angle_alpha   90.00
_cell.angle_beta   90.00
_cell.angle_gamma   90.00
#
_symmetry.space_group_name_H-M   'P 1'
#
loop_
_entity.id
_entity.type
_entity.pdbx_description
1 polymer ?
#
loop_
_entity_poly.entity_id
_entity_poly.type
_entity_poly.pdbx_seq_one_letter_code
_entity_poly.pdbx_strand_id
1 'polypeptide(L)' 'MDIRDAGPSDAEAITAIYNDAVVNTTAIWNDTRIDVQNRLGWLRNIIGTATDRKEG' A
#
# COMPACT_ATOMS: atom_id res chain seq x y z
N MET A 1 -13.82 -0.12 16.15
CA MET A 1 -13.04 -0.52 14.97
C MET A 1 -13.86 -0.14 13.77
N ASP A 2 -13.37 0.79 12.95
CA ASP A 2 -14.02 1.25 11.72
C ASP A 2 -13.18 0.77 10.54
N ILE A 3 -13.82 0.18 9.53
CA ILE A 3 -13.15 -0.41 8.36
C ILE A 3 -13.67 0.33 7.13
N ARG A 4 -12.78 1.01 6.43
CA ARG A 4 -13.06 1.79 5.22
C ARG A 4 -11.99 1.56 4.16
N ASP A 5 -12.30 1.98 2.94
CA ASP A 5 -11.31 1.97 1.86
C ASP A 5 -10.11 2.86 2.21
N ALA A 6 -8.92 2.36 1.85
CA ALA A 6 -7.67 3.09 2.00
C ALA A 6 -7.53 4.11 0.87
N GLY A 7 -7.09 5.32 1.22
CA GLY A 7 -6.82 6.41 0.29
C GLY A 7 -5.36 6.88 0.34
N PRO A 8 -5.00 7.88 -0.48
CA PRO A 8 -3.64 8.44 -0.50
C PRO A 8 -3.16 8.97 0.85
N SER A 9 -4.06 9.46 1.71
CA SER A 9 -3.75 9.91 3.06
C SER A 9 -3.25 8.80 3.98
N ASP A 10 -3.56 7.54 3.67
CA ASP A 10 -3.16 6.39 4.50
C ASP A 10 -1.79 5.83 4.10
N ALA A 11 -1.19 6.34 3.01
CA ALA A 11 0.03 5.79 2.44
C ALA A 11 1.22 5.81 3.42
N GLU A 12 1.35 6.88 4.22
CA GLU A 12 2.43 7.00 5.19
C GLU A 12 2.34 5.93 6.29
N ALA A 13 1.15 5.73 6.87
CA ALA A 13 0.92 4.72 7.89
C ALA A 13 1.11 3.29 7.35
N ILE A 14 0.64 3.02 6.13
CA ILE A 14 0.82 1.72 5.48
C ILE A 14 2.31 1.46 5.20
N THR A 15 3.07 2.47 4.75
CA THR A 15 4.53 2.36 4.56
C THR A 15 5.24 2.02 5.87
N ALA A 16 4.88 2.67 6.98
CA ALA A 16 5.47 2.37 8.28
C ALA A 16 5.22 0.92 8.72
N ILE A 17 3.97 0.44 8.62
CA ILE A 17 3.61 -0.95 8.98
C ILE A 17 4.34 -1.96 8.07
N TYR A 18 4.37 -1.70 6.76
CA TYR A 18 5.07 -2.57 5.81
C TYR A 18 6.58 -2.65 6.12
N ASN A 19 7.22 -1.51 6.36
CA ASN A 19 8.64 -1.46 6.65
C ASN A 19 8.99 -2.09 8.00
N ASP A 20 8.10 -2.00 8.99
CA ASP A 20 8.26 -2.70 10.26
C ASP A 20 8.22 -4.22 10.05
N ALA A 21 7.22 -4.71 9.30
CA ALA A 21 7.09 -6.13 8.98
C ALA A 21 8.28 -6.67 8.16
N VAL A 22 8.83 -5.88 7.22
CA VAL A 22 10.05 -6.21 6.46
C VAL A 22 11.26 -6.43 7.37
N VAL A 23 11.41 -5.61 8.41
CA VAL A 23 12.63 -5.61 9.24
C VAL A 23 12.53 -6.60 10.38
N ASN A 24 11.34 -6.74 10.96
CA ASN A 24 11.17 -7.36 12.26
C ASN A 24 10.44 -8.71 12.20
N THR A 25 10.01 -9.17 11.01
CA THR A 25 9.20 -10.38 10.86
C THR A 25 9.56 -11.17 9.60
N THR A 26 8.95 -12.34 9.46
CA THR A 26 9.00 -13.16 8.24
C THR A 26 7.71 -13.07 7.42
N ALA A 27 6.80 -12.15 7.75
CA ALA A 27 5.53 -11.99 7.05
C ALA A 27 5.70 -11.48 5.61
N ILE A 28 6.84 -10.84 5.33
CA ILE A 28 7.20 -10.29 4.02
C ILE A 28 8.55 -10.85 3.64
N TRP A 29 8.62 -11.48 2.47
CA TRP A 29 9.89 -11.96 1.91
C TRP A 29 10.55 -10.87 1.06
N ASN A 30 11.01 -9.82 1.72
CA ASN A 30 11.77 -8.71 1.15
C ASN A 30 12.62 -8.11 2.27
N ASP A 31 13.85 -7.70 1.96
CA ASP A 31 14.79 -7.14 2.94
C ASP A 31 14.97 -5.61 2.78
N THR A 32 14.29 -5.01 1.80
CA THR A 32 14.43 -3.58 1.46
C THR A 32 13.18 -2.80 1.85
N ARG A 33 13.38 -1.75 2.66
CA ARG A 33 12.33 -0.77 2.99
C ARG A 33 11.93 0.03 1.76
N ILE A 34 10.68 0.48 1.74
CA ILE A 34 10.13 1.34 0.70
C ILE A 34 9.85 2.75 1.24
N ASP A 35 9.73 3.71 0.34
CA ASP A 35 9.25 5.05 0.66
C ASP A 35 7.72 5.19 0.47
N VAL A 36 7.19 6.37 0.79
CA VAL A 36 5.76 6.68 0.62
C VAL A 36 5.38 6.74 -0.86
N GLN A 37 6.29 7.13 -1.76
CA GLN A 37 5.99 7.23 -3.20
C GLN A 37 5.77 5.84 -3.82
N ASN A 38 6.54 4.85 -3.41
CA ASN A 38 6.34 3.46 -3.76
C ASN A 38 4.94 3.00 -3.32
N ARG A 39 4.54 3.31 -2.08
CA ARG A 39 3.23 2.91 -1.55
C ARG A 39 2.07 3.61 -2.23
N LEU A 40 2.22 4.89 -2.61
CA LEU A 40 1.26 5.61 -3.43
C LEU A 40 1.12 5.01 -4.83
N GLY A 41 2.23 4.54 -5.42
CA GLY A 41 2.20 3.80 -6.69
C GLY A 41 1.42 2.49 -6.58
N TRP A 42 1.68 1.72 -5.51
CA TRP A 42 0.94 0.51 -5.22
C TRP A 42 -0.56 0.77 -4.99
N LEU A 43 -0.93 1.79 -4.20
CA LEU A 43 -2.33 2.17 -3.97
C LEU A 43 -3.05 2.51 -5.28
N ARG A 44 -2.40 3.28 -6.17
CA ARG A 44 -2.96 3.60 -7.50
C ARG A 44 -3.19 2.34 -8.33
N ASN A 45 -2.29 1.37 -8.27
CA ASN A 45 -2.42 0.12 -9.01
C ASN A 45 -3.59 -0.73 -8.51
N ILE A 46 -3.73 -0.89 -7.18
CA ILE A 46 -4.77 -1.75 -6.61
C ILE A 46 -6.17 -1.13 -6.63
N ILE A 47 -6.27 0.20 -6.51
CA ILE A 47 -7.57 0.91 -6.59
C ILE A 47 -8.05 0.94 -8.06
N GLY A 48 -7.12 0.78 -9.00
CA GLY A 48 -7.33 1.06 -10.41
C GLY A 48 -7.53 2.56 -10.64
N THR A 49 -7.16 3.05 -11.81
CA THR A 49 -7.83 4.26 -12.28
C THR A 49 -9.30 3.86 -12.46
N ALA A 50 -10.25 4.70 -12.01
CA ALA A 50 -11.68 4.45 -12.23
C ALA A 50 -12.06 4.26 -13.72
N THR A 51 -11.12 4.53 -14.62
CA THR A 51 -11.17 4.38 -16.06
C THR A 51 -11.17 2.91 -16.53
N ASP A 52 -10.53 1.98 -15.83
CA ASP A 52 -10.42 0.56 -16.27
C ASP A 52 -11.61 -0.33 -15.88
N ARG A 53 -12.55 0.18 -15.06
CA ARG A 53 -13.74 -0.59 -14.60
C ARG A 53 -14.98 -0.41 -15.48
N LYS A 54 -14.86 0.20 -16.66
CA LYS A 54 -15.97 0.56 -17.56
C LYS A 54 -16.06 -0.28 -18.84
N GLU A 55 -15.15 -1.21 -19.10
CA GLU A 55 -15.24 -2.13 -20.24
C GLU A 55 -15.32 -3.58 -19.76
N GLY A 56 -16.54 -4.11 -19.73
CA GLY A 56 -16.90 -5.48 -19.38
C GLY A 56 -18.39 -5.69 -19.51
#